data_AF-A0A838XFT6-F1
#
_entry.id   AF-A0A838XFT6-F1
#
_cell.length_a   1.000
_cell.length_b   1.000
_cell.length_c   1.000
_cell.angle_alpha   90.00
_cell.angle_beta   90.00
_cell.angle_gamma   90.00
#
_symmetry.space_group_name_H-M   'P 1'
#
loop_
_entity.id
_entity.type
_entity.pdbx_description
1 polymer ?
#
loop_
_entity_poly.entity_id
_entity_poly.type
_entity_poly.pdbx_seq_one_letter_code
_entity_poly.pdbx_strand_id
1 'polypeptide(L)'
;MTTVQPLGDLTLEGGEVLPRLEVAYDTWGEFTGDNAVLVLHALTGDSIVAGSDGWWNEVVGPGLGIDTDRFFVVAANILGGCKGTTGPASAGPDGRVWGNRFPAITVRDQVAAEAMLTDHLGIDRWHAVIGGSAGGMRAVEWAVTHPERVERLFLLASSAYASAEQIAWTSTQADIIRAAGPEAGLELARRIAHTTYRSEAELAERFGRTVQSDGRFAVQSYLQHHGDKLVKRFDAWSYIALGDAMNSHDVGRDRGGLEAALGRVTARTVVAAIDSDRLYPPYQQQELADLIPTAEPLAVVRSPHGHDGFLIEHDQVGALARDLLEH
;
A
#
# COMPACT_ATOMS: atom_id res chain seq x y z
N MET A 1 6.25 -14.18 -13.34
CA MET A 1 7.36 -14.73 -12.52
C MET A 1 8.10 -13.53 -12.03
N THR A 2 8.22 -13.39 -10.71
CA THR A 2 8.79 -12.19 -10.10
C THR A 2 10.24 -12.01 -10.51
N THR A 3 10.56 -10.82 -11.00
CA THR A 3 11.91 -10.40 -11.36
C THR A 3 12.52 -9.65 -10.18
N VAL A 4 13.76 -9.95 -9.81
CA VAL A 4 14.51 -9.21 -8.79
C VAL A 4 15.63 -8.45 -9.47
N GLN A 5 15.59 -7.13 -9.38
CA GLN A 5 16.53 -6.25 -10.06
C GLN A 5 17.42 -5.52 -9.06
N PRO A 6 18.76 -5.69 -9.12
CA PRO A 6 19.69 -4.83 -8.42
C PRO A 6 19.69 -3.42 -9.01
N LEU A 7 19.53 -2.41 -8.17
CA LEU A 7 19.43 -1.00 -8.56
C LEU A 7 20.58 -0.14 -8.00
N GLY A 8 21.51 -0.73 -7.23
CA GLY A 8 22.65 -0.02 -6.66
C GLY A 8 22.36 0.52 -5.27
N ASP A 9 23.01 1.62 -4.87
CA ASP A 9 22.87 2.17 -3.53
C ASP A 9 21.76 3.23 -3.49
N LEU A 10 20.93 3.21 -2.46
CA LEU A 10 19.89 4.21 -2.21
C LEU A 10 20.28 5.08 -1.01
N THR A 11 20.29 6.40 -1.18
CA THR A 11 20.40 7.33 -0.04
C THR A 11 19.00 7.58 0.52
N LEU A 12 18.81 7.27 1.79
CA LEU A 12 17.54 7.40 2.49
C LEU A 12 17.30 8.86 2.94
N GLU A 13 16.05 9.24 3.22
CA GLU A 13 15.63 10.56 3.72
C GLU A 13 16.38 10.91 5.02
N GLY A 14 16.68 9.90 5.85
CA GLY A 14 17.48 10.05 7.07
C GLY A 14 18.99 10.27 6.85
N GLY A 15 19.46 10.25 5.60
CA GLY A 15 20.87 10.44 5.22
C GLY A 15 21.74 9.19 5.25
N GLU A 16 21.23 8.06 5.75
CA GLU A 16 21.91 6.76 5.66
C GLU A 16 21.89 6.22 4.23
N VAL A 17 22.89 5.43 3.86
CA VAL A 17 22.94 4.74 2.56
C VAL A 17 22.54 3.28 2.77
N LEU A 18 21.49 2.85 2.07
CA LEU A 18 21.13 1.45 1.92
C LEU A 18 21.89 0.87 0.72
N PRO A 19 22.92 0.04 0.94
CA PRO A 19 23.75 -0.46 -0.15
C PRO A 19 23.07 -1.63 -0.86
N ARG A 20 23.33 -1.76 -2.16
CA ARG A 20 22.88 -2.90 -2.99
C ARG A 20 21.37 -3.16 -2.86
N LEU A 21 20.57 -2.12 -3.02
CA LEU A 21 19.13 -2.22 -3.17
C LEU A 21 18.79 -3.20 -4.31
N GLU A 22 17.95 -4.17 -4.00
CA GLU A 22 17.28 -5.06 -4.93
C GLU A 22 15.79 -4.80 -4.85
N VAL A 23 15.12 -4.66 -6.00
CA VAL A 23 13.67 -4.48 -6.06
C VAL A 23 13.05 -5.65 -6.82
N ALA A 24 12.10 -6.31 -6.19
CA ALA A 24 11.30 -7.35 -6.80
C ALA A 24 10.06 -6.73 -7.45
N TYR A 25 9.75 -7.12 -8.68
CA TYR A 25 8.59 -6.61 -9.41
C TYR A 25 8.03 -7.66 -10.38
N ASP A 26 6.77 -7.46 -10.75
CA ASP A 26 6.06 -8.21 -11.78
C ASP A 26 5.41 -7.25 -12.76
N THR A 27 5.22 -7.71 -14.00
CA THR A 27 4.62 -6.93 -15.09
C THR A 27 3.57 -7.73 -15.85
N TRP A 28 2.59 -7.02 -16.42
CA TRP A 28 1.53 -7.56 -17.29
C TRP A 28 1.27 -6.63 -18.47
N GLY A 29 0.92 -7.20 -19.62
CA GLY A 29 0.74 -6.44 -20.86
C GLY A 29 2.06 -6.12 -21.58
N GLU A 30 1.97 -5.30 -22.63
CA GLU A 30 3.10 -4.89 -23.48
C GLU A 30 3.30 -3.37 -23.39
N PHE A 31 4.56 -2.94 -23.17
CA PHE A 31 4.90 -1.52 -23.06
C PHE A 31 5.01 -0.87 -24.44
N THR A 32 4.22 0.17 -24.68
CA THR A 32 4.19 0.93 -25.96
C THR A 32 4.89 2.28 -25.88
N GLY A 33 5.50 2.62 -24.73
CA GLY A 33 6.18 3.88 -24.49
C GLY A 33 5.38 4.86 -23.60
N ASP A 34 4.05 4.78 -23.63
CA ASP A 34 3.15 5.74 -22.97
C ASP A 34 2.04 5.08 -22.13
N ASN A 35 1.85 3.76 -22.23
CA ASN A 35 0.74 3.03 -21.61
C ASN A 35 1.06 2.40 -20.24
N ALA A 36 2.14 2.83 -19.58
CA ALA A 36 2.61 2.21 -18.34
C ALA A 36 1.75 2.62 -17.12
N VAL A 37 1.28 1.64 -16.34
CA VAL A 37 0.49 1.86 -15.12
C VAL A 37 1.20 1.26 -13.92
N LEU A 38 1.52 2.07 -12.92
CA LEU A 38 2.13 1.64 -11.67
C LEU A 38 1.04 1.30 -10.64
N VAL A 39 1.00 0.06 -10.18
CA VAL A 39 0.09 -0.39 -9.12
C VAL A 39 0.85 -0.62 -7.82
N LEU A 40 0.46 0.13 -6.79
CA LEU A 40 1.12 0.15 -5.49
C LEU A 40 0.29 -0.62 -4.46
N HIS A 41 0.80 -1.78 -4.02
CA HIS A 41 0.14 -2.64 -3.04
C HIS A 41 0.03 -2.02 -1.62
N ALA A 42 -0.88 -2.55 -0.79
CA ALA A 42 -1.03 -2.13 0.61
C ALA A 42 0.00 -2.79 1.55
N LEU A 43 -0.06 -2.52 2.87
CA LEU A 43 0.93 -2.94 3.87
C LEU A 43 1.39 -4.41 3.77
N THR A 44 0.44 -5.34 3.59
CA THR A 44 0.74 -6.79 3.55
C THR A 44 0.52 -7.43 2.17
N GLY A 45 0.45 -6.61 1.13
CA GLY A 45 0.46 -7.04 -0.27
C GLY A 45 1.89 -7.28 -0.78
N ASP A 46 2.00 -7.54 -2.08
CA ASP A 46 3.28 -7.75 -2.77
C ASP A 46 3.18 -7.39 -4.25
N SER A 47 4.23 -7.69 -5.02
CA SER A 47 4.27 -7.38 -6.45
C SER A 47 3.23 -8.14 -7.27
N ILE A 48 2.65 -9.26 -6.79
CA ILE A 48 1.79 -10.13 -7.61
C ILE A 48 0.36 -9.61 -7.59
N VAL A 49 0.04 -8.68 -8.50
CA VAL A 49 -1.29 -8.04 -8.59
C VAL A 49 -2.33 -8.94 -9.27
N ALA A 50 -1.95 -9.60 -10.37
CA ALA A 50 -2.84 -10.43 -11.19
C ALA A 50 -2.22 -11.80 -11.54
N GLY A 51 -3.07 -12.78 -11.85
CA GLY A 51 -2.69 -14.17 -12.15
C GLY A 51 -3.13 -15.15 -11.06
N SER A 52 -2.55 -16.35 -11.03
CA SER A 52 -2.95 -17.42 -10.09
C SER A 52 -2.95 -17.00 -8.62
N ASP A 53 -1.99 -16.15 -8.25
CA ASP A 53 -1.75 -15.69 -6.88
C ASP A 53 -1.99 -14.18 -6.73
N GLY A 54 -2.66 -13.56 -7.71
CA GLY A 54 -2.94 -12.13 -7.74
C GLY A 54 -3.84 -11.66 -6.59
N TRP A 55 -3.45 -10.58 -5.91
CA TRP A 55 -4.27 -9.99 -4.85
C TRP A 55 -5.40 -9.08 -5.36
N TRP A 56 -5.43 -8.75 -6.66
CA TRP A 56 -6.43 -7.85 -7.28
C TRP A 56 -6.97 -8.33 -8.63
N ASN A 57 -7.13 -9.65 -8.77
CA ASN A 57 -7.54 -10.33 -10.01
C ASN A 57 -8.87 -9.84 -10.61
N GLU A 58 -9.75 -9.30 -9.78
CA GLU A 58 -11.07 -8.82 -10.19
C GLU A 58 -11.03 -7.39 -10.75
N VAL A 59 -9.92 -6.67 -10.54
CA VAL A 59 -9.72 -5.30 -11.01
C VAL A 59 -8.66 -5.22 -12.11
N VAL A 60 -7.62 -6.07 -12.04
CA VAL A 60 -6.47 -6.07 -12.97
C VAL A 60 -6.43 -7.33 -13.80
N GLY A 61 -6.50 -7.19 -15.12
CA GLY A 61 -6.47 -8.31 -16.06
C GLY A 61 -7.14 -7.98 -17.40
N PRO A 62 -7.19 -8.94 -18.34
CA PRO A 62 -7.73 -8.72 -19.69
C PRO A 62 -9.19 -8.23 -19.65
N GLY A 63 -9.46 -7.04 -20.20
CA GLY A 63 -10.77 -6.42 -20.26
C GLY A 63 -11.33 -5.90 -18.93
N LEU A 64 -10.56 -5.92 -17.84
CA LEU A 64 -11.00 -5.46 -16.51
C LEU A 64 -10.88 -3.94 -16.33
N GLY A 65 -10.96 -3.45 -15.09
CA GLY A 65 -10.87 -2.02 -14.78
C GLY A 65 -9.50 -1.45 -15.15
N ILE A 66 -8.45 -2.21 -14.82
CA ILE A 66 -7.08 -1.99 -15.27
C ILE A 66 -6.77 -3.08 -16.30
N ASP A 67 -7.01 -2.74 -17.57
CA ASP A 67 -7.00 -3.68 -18.68
C ASP A 67 -5.58 -3.98 -19.18
N THR A 68 -5.10 -5.20 -18.93
CA THR A 68 -3.76 -5.64 -19.34
C THR A 68 -3.63 -5.94 -20.84
N ASP A 69 -4.74 -5.94 -21.60
CA ASP A 69 -4.68 -5.98 -23.07
C ASP A 69 -4.34 -4.60 -23.65
N ARG A 70 -4.37 -3.55 -22.82
CA ARG A 70 -4.16 -2.15 -23.23
C ARG A 70 -3.02 -1.46 -22.51
N PHE A 71 -2.85 -1.76 -21.22
CA PHE A 71 -1.86 -1.11 -20.36
C PHE A 71 -0.74 -2.05 -19.98
N PHE A 72 0.47 -1.51 -19.89
CA PHE A 72 1.61 -2.18 -19.30
C PHE A 72 1.62 -1.96 -17.80
N VAL A 73 1.09 -2.92 -17.05
CA VAL A 73 0.98 -2.83 -15.59
C VAL A 73 2.29 -3.26 -14.97
N VAL A 74 2.80 -2.45 -14.03
CA VAL A 74 4.00 -2.73 -13.23
C VAL A 74 3.62 -2.67 -11.75
N ALA A 75 4.08 -3.65 -10.98
CA ALA A 75 3.96 -3.60 -9.53
C ALA A 75 5.27 -4.08 -8.88
N ALA A 76 5.83 -3.22 -8.03
CA ALA A 76 7.01 -3.53 -7.23
C ALA A 76 6.60 -3.93 -5.82
N ASN A 77 7.26 -4.94 -5.27
CA ASN A 77 7.23 -5.17 -3.85
C ASN A 77 7.96 -4.01 -3.16
N ILE A 78 7.32 -3.44 -2.14
CA ILE A 78 7.76 -2.23 -1.44
C ILE A 78 9.12 -2.40 -0.77
N LEU A 79 9.93 -1.32 -0.73
CA LEU A 79 11.15 -1.26 0.08
C LEU A 79 10.81 -1.52 1.56
N GLY A 80 11.57 -2.39 2.22
CA GLY A 80 11.28 -2.86 3.59
C GLY A 80 10.34 -4.08 3.65
N GLY A 81 9.75 -4.48 2.52
CA GLY A 81 8.91 -5.67 2.42
C GLY A 81 9.69 -7.00 2.56
N CYS A 82 8.98 -8.12 2.41
CA CYS A 82 9.53 -9.46 2.59
C CYS A 82 9.26 -10.40 1.40
N LYS A 83 8.99 -9.84 0.22
CA LYS A 83 8.67 -10.59 -1.02
C LYS A 83 9.63 -10.23 -2.15
N GLY A 84 10.93 -10.33 -1.85
CA GLY A 84 12.02 -10.20 -2.83
C GLY A 84 12.75 -8.86 -2.79
N THR A 85 12.05 -7.73 -2.63
CA THR A 85 12.70 -6.41 -2.44
C THR A 85 13.49 -6.39 -1.13
N THR A 86 14.59 -5.64 -1.12
CA THR A 86 15.43 -5.44 0.06
C THR A 86 14.59 -4.99 1.27
N GLY A 87 14.68 -5.75 2.35
CA GLY A 87 14.01 -5.49 3.61
C GLY A 87 14.70 -6.17 4.78
N PRO A 88 14.09 -6.14 5.98
CA PRO A 88 14.63 -6.77 7.18
C PRO A 88 14.99 -8.26 7.02
N ALA A 89 14.26 -9.01 6.19
CA ALA A 89 14.55 -10.42 5.92
C ALA A 89 15.72 -10.65 4.95
N SER A 90 16.21 -9.62 4.26
CA SER A 90 17.31 -9.70 3.30
C SER A 90 18.68 -9.80 3.98
N ALA A 91 19.68 -10.28 3.25
CA ALA A 91 21.07 -10.28 3.71
C ALA A 91 21.66 -8.86 3.71
N GLY A 92 22.28 -8.47 4.82
CA GLY A 92 23.00 -7.22 4.96
C GLY A 92 24.42 -7.24 4.37
N PRO A 93 25.15 -6.10 4.43
CA PRO A 93 26.52 -5.97 3.93
C PRO A 93 27.51 -6.95 4.55
N ASP A 94 27.29 -7.32 5.81
CA ASP A 94 28.09 -8.27 6.59
C ASP A 94 27.70 -9.74 6.32
N GLY A 95 26.79 -10.00 5.38
CA GLY A 95 26.26 -11.33 5.04
C GLY A 95 25.25 -11.88 6.05
N ARG A 96 24.93 -11.15 7.13
CA ARG A 96 23.91 -11.54 8.10
C ARG A 96 22.58 -10.90 7.74
N VAL A 97 21.47 -11.57 8.03
CA VAL A 97 20.11 -11.00 7.86
C VAL A 97 20.03 -9.66 8.60
N TRP A 98 19.46 -8.64 7.95
CA TRP A 98 19.32 -7.31 8.55
C TRP A 98 18.58 -7.37 9.88
N GLY A 99 17.40 -8.00 9.91
CA GLY A 99 16.53 -8.09 11.06
C GLY A 99 16.23 -6.71 11.64
N ASN A 100 16.35 -6.57 12.95
CA ASN A 100 16.16 -5.30 13.66
C ASN A 100 17.25 -4.24 13.39
N ARG A 101 18.28 -4.55 12.59
CA ARG A 101 19.32 -3.58 12.18
C ARG A 101 19.00 -2.89 10.85
N PHE A 102 17.90 -3.27 10.20
CA PHE A 102 17.47 -2.61 8.97
C PHE A 102 17.27 -1.11 9.25
N PRO A 103 17.77 -0.21 8.38
CA PRO A 103 17.68 1.22 8.62
C PRO A 103 16.21 1.67 8.65
N ALA A 104 15.94 2.77 9.36
CA ALA A 104 14.63 3.40 9.30
C ALA A 104 14.39 3.92 7.86
N ILE A 105 13.21 3.62 7.33
CA ILE A 105 12.79 4.06 5.99
C ILE A 105 11.49 4.84 6.09
N THR A 106 11.23 5.66 5.09
CA THR A 106 10.03 6.48 4.96
C THR A 106 9.25 6.12 3.70
N VAL A 107 8.04 6.67 3.55
CA VAL A 107 7.29 6.57 2.28
C VAL A 107 8.07 7.22 1.13
N ARG A 108 8.87 8.25 1.39
CA ARG A 108 9.71 8.90 0.36
C ARG A 108 10.81 7.96 -0.14
N ASP A 109 11.41 7.18 0.76
CA ASP A 109 12.43 6.19 0.41
C ASP A 109 11.85 5.06 -0.44
N GLN A 110 10.60 4.66 -0.15
CA GLN A 110 9.88 3.67 -0.95
C GLN A 110 9.64 4.20 -2.37
N VAL A 111 9.17 5.44 -2.50
CA VAL A 111 9.01 6.11 -3.80
C VAL A 111 10.34 6.30 -4.51
N ALA A 112 11.43 6.61 -3.82
CA ALA A 112 12.76 6.73 -4.41
C ALA A 112 13.26 5.39 -4.98
N ALA A 113 13.05 4.28 -4.25
CA ALA A 113 13.35 2.94 -4.75
C ALA A 113 12.52 2.58 -6.00
N GLU A 114 11.23 2.95 -6.01
CA GLU A 114 10.35 2.77 -7.17
C GLU A 114 10.77 3.65 -8.35
N ALA A 115 11.27 4.86 -8.10
CA ALA A 115 11.79 5.74 -9.15
C ALA A 115 13.05 5.16 -9.80
N MET A 116 13.95 4.56 -9.01
CA MET A 116 15.11 3.84 -9.55
C MET A 116 14.67 2.64 -10.41
N LEU A 117 13.62 1.92 -10.02
CA LEU A 117 13.06 0.85 -10.86
C LEU A 117 12.44 1.42 -12.15
N THR A 118 11.72 2.53 -12.03
CA THR A 118 11.08 3.23 -13.16
C THR A 118 12.12 3.62 -14.21
N ASP A 119 13.25 4.18 -13.78
CA ASP A 119 14.37 4.55 -14.64
C ASP A 119 15.01 3.32 -15.29
N HIS A 120 15.17 2.22 -14.54
CA HIS A 120 15.68 0.96 -15.06
C HIS A 120 14.79 0.35 -16.15
N LEU A 121 13.47 0.46 -15.99
CA LEU A 121 12.49 0.00 -16.97
C LEU A 121 12.37 0.90 -18.20
N GLY A 122 13.03 2.07 -18.19
CA GLY A 122 12.96 3.05 -19.28
C GLY A 122 11.59 3.73 -19.40
N ILE A 123 10.90 3.92 -18.28
CA ILE A 123 9.58 4.58 -18.22
C ILE A 123 9.80 6.04 -17.84
N ASP A 124 9.62 6.96 -18.79
CA ASP A 124 9.79 8.39 -18.52
C ASP A 124 8.64 8.93 -17.66
N ARG A 125 7.41 8.53 -18.02
CA ARG A 125 6.16 8.99 -17.40
C ARG A 125 5.17 7.83 -17.27
N TRP A 126 4.51 7.75 -16.12
CA TRP A 126 3.42 6.81 -15.87
C TRP A 126 2.11 7.36 -16.45
N HIS A 127 1.42 6.54 -17.26
CA HIS A 127 0.04 6.80 -17.66
C HIS A 127 -0.85 6.96 -16.45
N ALA A 128 -0.66 6.11 -15.43
CA ALA A 128 -1.29 6.25 -14.14
C ALA A 128 -0.43 5.67 -13.01
N VAL A 129 -0.54 6.27 -11.83
CA VAL A 129 -0.09 5.69 -10.56
C VAL A 129 -1.33 5.43 -9.69
N ILE A 130 -1.49 4.18 -9.24
CA ILE A 130 -2.70 3.70 -8.57
C ILE A 130 -2.31 3.05 -7.26
N GLY A 131 -2.96 3.42 -6.15
CA GLY A 131 -2.66 2.84 -4.85
C GLY A 131 -3.79 2.97 -3.84
N GLY A 132 -4.00 1.89 -3.08
CA GLY A 132 -4.90 1.85 -1.94
C GLY A 132 -4.17 1.75 -0.61
N SER A 133 -4.70 2.35 0.47
CA SER A 133 -4.10 2.23 1.82
C SER A 133 -2.64 2.73 1.83
N ALA A 134 -1.69 1.93 2.33
CA ALA A 134 -0.25 2.22 2.23
C ALA A 134 0.24 2.41 0.78
N GLY A 135 -0.40 1.77 -0.21
CA GLY A 135 -0.16 2.03 -1.62
C GLY A 135 -0.59 3.43 -2.04
N GLY A 136 -1.69 3.94 -1.48
CA GLY A 136 -2.16 5.30 -1.70
C GLY A 136 -1.22 6.36 -1.11
N MET A 137 -0.57 6.07 0.03
CA MET A 137 0.45 6.95 0.62
C MET A 137 1.63 7.13 -0.34
N ARG A 138 2.10 6.03 -0.94
CA ARG A 138 3.14 6.06 -1.97
C ARG A 138 2.68 6.74 -3.26
N ALA A 139 1.44 6.50 -3.68
CA ALA A 139 0.88 7.10 -4.90
C ALA A 139 0.82 8.63 -4.81
N VAL A 140 0.33 9.18 -3.69
CA VAL A 140 0.31 10.64 -3.49
C VAL A 140 1.72 11.21 -3.36
N GLU A 141 2.63 10.49 -2.70
CA GLU A 141 4.03 10.90 -2.56
C GLU A 141 4.76 10.93 -3.91
N TRP A 142 4.48 9.98 -4.82
CA TRP A 142 4.90 10.01 -6.22
C TRP A 142 4.47 11.28 -6.93
N ALA A 143 3.18 11.59 -6.87
CA ALA A 143 2.60 12.73 -7.59
C ALA A 143 3.07 14.08 -7.04
N VAL A 144 3.41 14.16 -5.74
CA VAL A 144 3.99 15.36 -5.12
C VAL A 144 5.48 15.49 -5.45
N THR A 145 6.23 14.38 -5.45
CA THR A 145 7.69 14.39 -5.62
C THR A 145 8.11 14.54 -7.07
N HIS A 146 7.43 13.83 -7.97
CA HIS A 146 7.69 13.75 -9.41
C HIS A 146 6.44 14.10 -10.24
N PRO A 147 5.85 15.29 -10.08
CA PRO A 147 4.59 15.64 -10.74
C PRO A 147 4.65 15.52 -12.27
N GLU A 148 5.82 15.76 -12.88
CA GLU A 148 6.04 15.61 -14.31
C GLU A 148 5.98 14.15 -14.81
N ARG A 149 6.21 13.19 -13.91
CA ARG A 149 6.26 11.75 -14.23
C ARG A 149 4.93 11.02 -14.00
N VAL A 150 3.88 11.73 -13.59
CA VAL A 150 2.56 11.13 -13.34
C VAL A 150 1.51 11.85 -14.19
N GLU A 151 0.81 11.13 -15.06
CA GLU A 151 -0.28 11.70 -15.85
C GLU A 151 -1.63 11.58 -15.15
N ARG A 152 -1.90 10.43 -14.54
CA ARG A 152 -3.12 10.15 -13.79
C ARG A 152 -2.79 9.57 -12.42
N LEU A 153 -3.64 9.88 -11.46
CA LEU A 153 -3.48 9.44 -10.07
C LEU A 153 -4.79 8.86 -9.55
N PHE A 154 -4.74 7.64 -9.01
CA PHE A 154 -5.86 7.04 -8.31
C PHE A 154 -5.50 6.76 -6.86
N LEU A 155 -6.15 7.49 -5.94
CA LEU A 155 -5.99 7.33 -4.49
C LEU A 155 -7.23 6.65 -3.90
N LEU A 156 -7.02 5.49 -3.27
CA LEU A 156 -8.07 4.68 -2.67
C LEU A 156 -7.85 4.56 -1.16
N ALA A 157 -8.85 4.88 -0.34
CA ALA A 157 -8.85 4.58 1.10
C ALA A 157 -7.51 4.92 1.79
N SER A 158 -6.98 6.12 1.55
CA SER A 158 -5.65 6.54 2.02
C SER A 158 -5.69 7.99 2.51
N SER A 159 -4.54 8.52 2.93
CA SER A 159 -4.42 9.85 3.51
C SER A 159 -3.13 10.54 3.08
N ALA A 160 -3.11 11.86 3.19
CA ALA A 160 -1.93 12.67 2.91
C ALA A 160 -0.88 12.62 4.05
N TYR A 161 -1.28 12.16 5.23
CA TYR A 161 -0.41 11.99 6.39
C TYR A 161 -0.98 10.94 7.34
N ALA A 162 -0.15 10.42 8.24
CA ALA A 162 -0.58 9.50 9.30
C ALA A 162 -1.27 10.22 10.45
N SER A 163 -2.51 9.83 10.77
CA SER A 163 -3.26 10.37 11.90
C SER A 163 -2.72 9.85 13.24
N ALA A 164 -3.03 10.56 14.33
CA ALA A 164 -2.68 10.12 15.68
C ALA A 164 -3.25 8.72 16.00
N GLU A 165 -4.45 8.39 15.51
CA GLU A 165 -5.05 7.07 15.71
C GLU A 165 -4.33 5.98 14.91
N GLN A 166 -3.98 6.25 13.65
CA GLN A 166 -3.20 5.33 12.81
C GLN A 166 -1.84 5.04 13.45
N ILE A 167 -1.17 6.07 13.98
CA ILE A 167 0.10 5.93 14.69
C ILE A 167 -0.08 5.12 15.98
N ALA A 168 -1.13 5.38 16.76
CA ALA A 168 -1.40 4.64 17.99
C ALA A 168 -1.62 3.14 17.73
N TRP A 169 -2.40 2.79 16.70
CA TRP A 169 -2.61 1.39 16.32
C TRP A 169 -1.33 0.71 15.86
N THR A 170 -0.60 1.35 14.96
CA THR A 170 0.57 0.75 14.31
C THR A 170 1.75 0.62 15.27
N SER A 171 2.02 1.64 16.10
CA SER A 171 3.05 1.57 17.14
C SER A 171 2.75 0.49 18.18
N THR A 172 1.50 0.38 18.64
CA THR A 172 1.09 -0.68 19.58
C THR A 172 1.31 -2.08 18.99
N GLN A 173 0.99 -2.28 17.70
CA GLN A 173 1.26 -3.53 17.01
C GLN A 173 2.76 -3.86 16.97
N ALA A 174 3.62 -2.89 16.68
CA ALA A 174 5.07 -3.08 16.68
C ALA A 174 5.60 -3.43 18.07
N ASP A 175 5.09 -2.79 19.13
CA ASP A 175 5.49 -3.10 20.51
C ASP A 175 5.05 -4.50 20.96
N ILE A 176 3.88 -4.95 20.51
CA ILE A 176 3.43 -6.34 20.72
C ILE A 176 4.40 -7.33 20.04
N ILE A 177 4.83 -7.05 18.81
CA ILE A 177 5.82 -7.89 18.11
C ILE A 177 7.14 -7.93 18.88
N ARG A 178 7.64 -6.78 19.32
CA ARG A 178 8.89 -6.68 20.10
C ARG A 178 8.80 -7.43 21.44
N ALA A 179 7.65 -7.39 22.11
CA ALA A 179 7.45 -8.00 23.41
C ALA A 179 7.20 -9.52 23.34
N ALA A 180 6.41 -9.99 22.38
CA ALA A 180 5.99 -11.38 22.27
C ALA A 180 6.85 -12.23 21.31
N GLY A 181 7.76 -11.59 20.55
CA GLY A 181 8.59 -12.25 19.55
C GLY A 181 7.91 -12.32 18.17
N PRO A 182 8.66 -12.71 17.13
CA PRO A 182 8.26 -12.52 15.74
C PRO A 182 6.99 -13.31 15.34
N GLU A 183 6.83 -14.56 15.78
CA GLU A 183 5.66 -15.36 15.40
C GLU A 183 4.41 -14.99 16.22
N ALA A 184 4.49 -15.14 17.55
CA ALA A 184 3.35 -14.88 18.44
C ALA A 184 2.92 -13.40 18.42
N GLY A 185 3.89 -12.49 18.36
CA GLY A 185 3.61 -11.08 18.29
C GLY A 185 3.01 -10.64 16.95
N LEU A 186 3.44 -11.23 15.83
CA LEU A 186 2.85 -10.92 14.51
C LEU A 186 1.42 -11.45 14.39
N GLU A 187 1.11 -12.62 14.96
CA GLU A 187 -0.26 -13.13 15.05
C GLU A 187 -1.17 -12.13 15.78
N LEU A 188 -0.74 -11.67 16.96
CA LEU A 188 -1.52 -10.74 17.78
C LEU A 188 -1.63 -9.36 17.13
N ALA A 189 -0.53 -8.83 16.58
CA ALA A 189 -0.52 -7.58 15.83
C ALA A 189 -1.50 -7.63 14.65
N ARG A 190 -1.49 -8.73 13.88
CA ARG A 190 -2.43 -8.91 12.77
C ARG A 190 -3.86 -8.96 13.25
N ARG A 191 -4.16 -9.61 14.38
CA ARG A 191 -5.52 -9.62 14.92
C ARG A 191 -6.04 -8.24 15.23
N ILE A 192 -5.21 -7.39 15.86
CA ILE A 192 -5.54 -6.01 16.15
C ILE A 192 -5.75 -5.23 14.85
N ALA A 193 -4.80 -5.30 13.92
CA ALA A 193 -4.92 -4.63 12.63
C ALA A 193 -6.17 -5.06 11.85
N HIS A 194 -6.49 -6.35 11.88
CA HIS A 194 -7.65 -6.88 11.18
C HIS A 194 -8.97 -6.37 11.76
N THR A 195 -9.00 -5.89 13.01
CA THR A 195 -10.16 -5.15 13.52
C THR A 195 -10.30 -3.78 12.88
N THR A 196 -9.20 -3.07 12.60
CA THR A 196 -9.27 -1.73 11.99
C THR A 196 -9.63 -1.80 10.50
N TYR A 197 -9.39 -2.94 9.84
CA TYR A 197 -9.70 -3.12 8.42
C TYR A 197 -11.18 -3.38 8.11
N ARG A 198 -11.97 -3.82 9.09
CA ARG A 198 -13.41 -4.12 8.93
C ARG A 198 -14.27 -2.98 9.44
N SER A 199 -15.59 -3.01 9.26
CA SER A 199 -16.52 -2.11 9.97
C SER A 199 -17.11 -2.79 11.21
N GLU A 200 -17.63 -2.01 12.17
CA GLU A 200 -18.32 -2.58 13.33
C GLU A 200 -19.61 -3.30 12.90
N ALA A 201 -20.39 -2.68 12.02
CA ALA A 201 -21.66 -3.22 11.55
C ALA A 201 -21.49 -4.58 10.84
N GLU A 202 -20.45 -4.73 10.01
CA GLU A 202 -20.17 -6.01 9.34
C GLU A 202 -19.78 -7.11 10.34
N LEU A 203 -18.97 -6.80 11.35
CA LEU A 203 -18.62 -7.78 12.38
C LEU A 203 -19.84 -8.21 13.19
N ALA A 204 -20.73 -7.26 13.51
CA ALA A 204 -21.98 -7.52 14.23
C ALA A 204 -22.93 -8.40 13.42
N GLU A 205 -23.12 -8.10 12.14
CA GLU A 205 -23.97 -8.88 11.24
C GLU A 205 -23.40 -10.29 11.00
N ARG A 206 -22.09 -10.38 10.71
CA ARG A 206 -21.45 -11.64 10.33
C ARG A 206 -21.26 -12.60 11.49
N PHE A 207 -20.91 -12.09 12.67
CA PHE A 207 -20.52 -12.93 13.81
C PHE A 207 -21.44 -12.76 15.01
N GLY A 208 -21.88 -11.53 15.28
CA GLY A 208 -22.65 -11.16 16.46
C GLY A 208 -21.99 -11.71 17.74
N ARG A 209 -22.76 -12.48 18.51
CA ARG A 209 -22.29 -13.16 19.73
C ARG A 209 -22.21 -14.68 19.57
N THR A 210 -22.11 -15.16 18.35
CA THR A 210 -22.11 -16.60 18.04
C THR A 210 -20.89 -17.29 18.67
N VAL A 211 -21.13 -18.42 19.32
CA VAL A 211 -20.10 -19.26 19.95
C VAL A 211 -19.94 -20.54 19.13
N GLN A 212 -18.69 -20.90 18.80
CA GLN A 212 -18.35 -22.12 18.07
C GLN A 212 -18.39 -23.35 18.98
N SER A 213 -18.37 -24.54 18.38
CA SER A 213 -18.39 -25.82 19.11
C SER A 213 -17.20 -26.02 20.06
N ASP A 214 -16.10 -25.30 19.86
CA ASP A 214 -14.91 -25.34 20.71
C ASP A 214 -14.93 -24.28 21.84
N GLY A 215 -16.05 -23.56 22.00
CA GLY A 215 -16.27 -22.56 23.04
C GLY A 215 -15.74 -21.15 22.73
N ARG A 216 -15.04 -20.93 21.61
CA ARG A 216 -14.62 -19.59 21.19
C ARG A 216 -15.76 -18.81 20.56
N PHE A 217 -15.74 -17.48 20.66
CA PHE A 217 -16.60 -16.65 19.82
C PHE A 217 -16.20 -16.80 18.34
N ALA A 218 -17.16 -16.77 17.43
CA ALA A 218 -16.90 -16.90 15.99
C ALA A 218 -15.93 -15.82 15.48
N VAL A 219 -16.08 -14.57 15.95
CA VAL A 219 -15.15 -13.47 15.63
C VAL A 219 -13.74 -13.70 16.19
N GLN A 220 -13.61 -14.35 17.35
CA GLN A 220 -12.30 -14.68 17.92
C GLN A 220 -11.58 -15.72 17.06
N SER A 221 -12.28 -16.79 16.65
CA SER A 221 -11.73 -17.81 15.75
C SER A 221 -11.36 -17.23 14.38
N TYR A 222 -12.19 -16.33 13.85
CA TYR A 222 -11.92 -15.59 12.61
C TYR A 222 -10.62 -14.77 12.68
N LEU A 223 -10.45 -13.96 13.73
CA LEU A 223 -9.24 -13.16 13.91
C LEU A 223 -8.00 -14.04 14.06
N GLN A 224 -8.08 -15.11 14.86
CA GLN A 224 -6.97 -16.07 15.02
C GLN A 224 -6.59 -16.72 13.69
N HIS A 225 -7.56 -17.16 12.89
CA HIS A 225 -7.29 -17.71 11.56
C HIS A 225 -6.53 -16.71 10.65
N HIS A 226 -6.92 -15.43 10.66
CA HIS A 226 -6.23 -14.40 9.88
C HIS A 226 -4.82 -14.09 10.40
N GLY A 227 -4.61 -14.15 11.72
CA GLY A 227 -3.29 -14.05 12.34
C GLY A 227 -2.39 -15.20 11.89
N ASP A 228 -2.83 -16.45 12.06
CA ASP A 228 -2.10 -17.66 11.64
C ASP A 228 -1.76 -17.65 10.15
N LYS A 229 -2.68 -17.15 9.32
CA LYS A 229 -2.46 -17.04 7.87
C LYS A 229 -1.36 -16.03 7.53
N LEU A 230 -1.27 -14.90 8.26
CA LEU A 230 -0.23 -13.91 8.00
C LEU A 230 1.15 -14.41 8.42
N VAL A 231 1.27 -15.02 9.61
CA VAL A 231 2.55 -15.52 10.14
C VAL A 231 3.25 -16.46 9.15
N LYS A 232 2.49 -17.25 8.40
CA LYS A 232 3.04 -18.19 7.40
C LYS A 232 3.64 -17.51 6.17
N ARG A 233 3.34 -16.23 5.91
CA ARG A 233 3.66 -15.59 4.63
C ARG A 233 4.35 -14.23 4.76
N PHE A 234 4.52 -13.69 5.98
CA PHE A 234 5.01 -12.34 6.20
C PHE A 234 6.06 -12.30 7.31
N ASP A 235 7.09 -11.48 7.14
CA ASP A 235 8.15 -11.30 8.13
C ASP A 235 7.76 -10.23 9.16
N ALA A 236 8.02 -10.51 10.44
CA ALA A 236 7.63 -9.63 11.54
C ALA A 236 8.44 -8.33 11.58
N TRP A 237 9.72 -8.36 11.19
CA TRP A 237 10.55 -7.16 11.14
C TRP A 237 10.19 -6.28 9.95
N SER A 238 9.83 -6.87 8.80
CA SER A 238 9.20 -6.15 7.70
C SER A 238 7.89 -5.49 8.12
N TYR A 239 7.04 -6.18 8.88
CA TYR A 239 5.80 -5.58 9.39
C TYR A 239 6.07 -4.33 10.23
N ILE A 240 7.07 -4.38 11.11
CA ILE A 240 7.51 -3.22 11.91
C ILE A 240 8.06 -2.11 11.01
N ALA A 241 9.00 -2.43 10.11
CA ALA A 241 9.66 -1.44 9.26
C ALA A 241 8.66 -0.69 8.36
N LEU A 242 7.70 -1.41 7.78
CA LEU A 242 6.64 -0.81 6.96
C LEU A 242 5.66 0.00 7.81
N GLY A 243 5.31 -0.47 9.00
CA GLY A 243 4.47 0.27 9.94
C GLY A 243 5.12 1.58 10.41
N ASP A 244 6.42 1.55 10.71
CA ASP A 244 7.19 2.74 11.10
C ASP A 244 7.30 3.74 9.92
N ALA A 245 7.48 3.24 8.69
CA ALA A 245 7.42 4.09 7.49
C ALA A 245 6.04 4.75 7.32
N MET A 246 4.96 4.00 7.50
CA MET A 246 3.59 4.54 7.47
C MET A 246 3.36 5.57 8.57
N ASN A 247 3.86 5.34 9.79
CA ASN A 247 3.76 6.32 10.89
C ASN A 247 4.48 7.63 10.57
N SER A 248 5.54 7.57 9.76
CA SER A 248 6.29 8.74 9.30
C SER A 248 5.66 9.43 8.09
N HIS A 249 4.55 8.91 7.53
CA HIS A 249 3.92 9.48 6.34
C HIS A 249 3.39 10.90 6.61
N ASP A 250 3.89 11.85 5.83
CA ASP A 250 3.43 13.24 5.78
C ASP A 250 3.94 13.87 4.46
N VAL A 251 3.03 14.07 3.51
CA VAL A 251 3.38 14.68 2.22
C VAL A 251 3.80 16.15 2.37
N GLY A 252 3.40 16.83 3.45
CA GLY A 252 3.66 18.24 3.73
C GLY A 252 5.00 18.52 4.41
N ARG A 253 5.63 17.49 5.01
CA ARG A 253 6.93 17.59 5.68
C ARG A 253 7.96 18.25 4.75
N ASP A 254 8.65 19.29 5.24
CA ASP A 254 9.68 20.04 4.50
C ASP A 254 9.23 20.63 3.14
N ARG A 255 7.92 20.79 2.93
CA ARG A 255 7.33 21.29 1.67
C ARG A 255 6.41 22.50 1.86
N GLY A 256 6.50 23.16 3.02
CA GLY A 256 5.67 24.32 3.36
C GLY A 256 4.27 23.96 3.88
N GLY A 257 4.06 22.70 4.27
CA GLY A 257 2.79 22.20 4.77
C GLY A 257 1.97 21.48 3.71
N LEU A 258 0.81 20.98 4.14
CA LEU A 258 -0.01 20.06 3.36
C LEU A 258 -0.54 20.67 2.06
N GLU A 259 -1.13 21.86 2.12
CA GLU A 259 -1.69 22.57 0.96
C GLU A 259 -0.62 22.87 -0.09
N ALA A 260 0.56 23.36 0.34
CA ALA A 260 1.68 23.64 -0.55
C ALA A 260 2.22 22.37 -1.23
N ALA A 261 2.25 21.24 -0.52
CA ALA A 261 2.69 19.97 -1.08
C ALA A 261 1.68 19.39 -2.08
N LEU A 262 0.41 19.28 -1.71
CA LEU A 262 -0.64 18.73 -2.57
C LEU A 262 -0.92 19.63 -3.79
N GLY A 263 -0.73 20.95 -3.66
CA GLY A 263 -0.78 21.90 -4.76
C GLY A 263 0.27 21.67 -5.87
N ARG A 264 1.28 20.81 -5.64
CA ARG A 264 2.26 20.42 -6.67
C ARG A 264 1.74 19.36 -7.63
N VAL A 265 0.66 18.65 -7.28
CA VAL A 265 0.11 17.57 -8.10
C VAL A 265 -0.50 18.15 -9.38
N THR A 266 -0.04 17.65 -10.53
CA THR A 266 -0.52 18.05 -11.87
C THR A 266 -1.33 16.96 -12.57
N ALA A 267 -1.29 15.73 -12.05
CA ALA A 267 -1.98 14.57 -12.62
C ALA A 267 -3.51 14.70 -12.51
N ARG A 268 -4.27 14.25 -13.52
CA ARG A 268 -5.73 14.07 -13.37
C ARG A 268 -5.95 13.09 -12.22
N THR A 269 -6.69 13.48 -11.18
CA THR A 269 -6.74 12.72 -9.94
C THR A 269 -8.16 12.27 -9.62
N VAL A 270 -8.33 10.97 -9.39
CA VAL A 270 -9.52 10.41 -8.73
C VAL A 270 -9.14 10.04 -7.31
N VAL A 271 -9.92 10.53 -6.34
CA VAL A 271 -9.83 10.15 -4.94
C VAL A 271 -11.10 9.40 -4.56
N ALA A 272 -10.97 8.23 -3.94
CA ALA A 272 -12.08 7.40 -3.54
C ALA A 272 -12.01 7.00 -2.06
N ALA A 273 -13.07 7.32 -1.32
CA ALA A 273 -13.30 6.90 0.06
C ALA A 273 -14.14 5.61 0.10
N ILE A 274 -13.95 4.79 1.14
CA ILE A 274 -14.94 3.78 1.52
C ILE A 274 -15.81 4.38 2.63
N ASP A 275 -17.13 4.37 2.46
CA ASP A 275 -18.05 5.03 3.39
C ASP A 275 -18.01 4.50 4.84
N SER A 276 -17.66 3.22 5.01
CA SER A 276 -17.52 2.57 6.32
C SER A 276 -16.07 2.45 6.82
N ASP A 277 -15.10 3.08 6.15
CA ASP A 277 -13.70 3.04 6.60
C ASP A 277 -13.55 3.73 7.97
N ARG A 278 -12.91 3.02 8.90
CA ARG A 278 -12.53 3.55 10.22
C ARG A 278 -11.04 3.72 10.40
N LEU A 279 -10.22 3.13 9.54
CA LEU A 279 -8.76 3.29 9.59
C LEU A 279 -8.35 4.54 8.83
N TYR A 280 -8.90 4.74 7.62
CA TYR A 280 -8.74 5.94 6.81
C TYR A 280 -10.12 6.55 6.54
N PRO A 281 -10.72 7.20 7.54
CA PRO A 281 -12.08 7.70 7.45
C PRO A 281 -12.29 8.69 6.29
N PRO A 282 -13.51 8.76 5.71
CA PRO A 282 -13.83 9.57 4.53
C PRO A 282 -13.32 11.02 4.52
N TYR A 283 -13.23 11.66 5.69
CA TYR A 283 -12.75 13.03 5.78
C TYR A 283 -11.28 13.20 5.33
N GLN A 284 -10.45 12.16 5.46
CA GLN A 284 -9.05 12.22 5.02
C GLN A 284 -8.94 12.16 3.49
N GLN A 285 -9.83 11.44 2.82
CA GLN A 285 -9.90 11.44 1.36
C GLN A 285 -10.56 12.71 0.84
N GLN A 286 -11.55 13.25 1.55
CA GLN A 286 -12.11 14.57 1.23
C GLN A 286 -11.03 15.64 1.26
N GLU A 287 -10.16 15.65 2.26
CA GLU A 287 -9.04 16.59 2.34
C GLU A 287 -8.06 16.46 1.15
N LEU A 288 -7.75 15.22 0.72
CA LEU A 288 -6.98 14.98 -0.50
C LEU A 288 -7.68 15.57 -1.74
N ALA A 289 -8.98 15.32 -1.90
CA ALA A 289 -9.77 15.82 -3.03
C ALA A 289 -9.89 17.36 -3.03
N ASP A 290 -9.99 17.97 -1.85
CA ASP A 290 -10.12 19.43 -1.70
C ASP A 290 -8.79 20.16 -1.98
N LEU A 291 -7.65 19.56 -1.61
CA LEU A 291 -6.33 20.20 -1.68
C LEU A 291 -5.54 19.88 -2.96
N ILE A 292 -5.91 18.83 -3.71
CA ILE A 292 -5.31 18.54 -5.01
C ILE A 292 -6.06 19.33 -6.10
N PRO A 293 -5.40 20.28 -6.81
CA PRO A 293 -6.10 21.18 -7.74
C PRO A 293 -6.77 20.50 -8.93
N THR A 294 -6.28 19.32 -9.30
CA THR A 294 -6.72 18.51 -10.44
C THR A 294 -7.58 17.32 -10.03
N ALA A 295 -7.99 17.26 -8.76
CA ALA A 295 -8.85 16.20 -8.28
C ALA A 295 -10.30 16.42 -8.71
N GLU A 296 -10.94 15.33 -9.09
CA GLU A 296 -12.38 15.28 -9.27
C GLU A 296 -13.10 15.29 -7.91
N PRO A 297 -14.41 15.60 -7.89
CA PRO A 297 -15.20 15.44 -6.68
C PRO A 297 -15.01 14.03 -6.07
N LEU A 298 -14.87 13.97 -4.75
CA LEU A 298 -14.62 12.72 -4.02
C LEU A 298 -15.59 11.61 -4.45
N ALA A 299 -15.04 10.50 -4.94
CA ALA A 299 -15.80 9.30 -5.19
C ALA A 299 -16.04 8.55 -3.88
N VAL A 300 -17.20 7.91 -3.75
CA VAL A 300 -17.55 7.11 -2.58
C VAL A 300 -17.89 5.70 -3.02
N VAL A 301 -17.06 4.76 -2.59
CA VAL A 301 -17.31 3.33 -2.70
C VAL A 301 -18.16 2.92 -1.50
N ARG A 302 -19.37 2.44 -1.76
CA ARG A 302 -20.27 1.96 -0.69
C ARG A 302 -19.91 0.53 -0.35
N SER A 303 -19.55 0.28 0.90
CA SER A 303 -19.18 -1.06 1.35
C SER A 303 -19.49 -1.24 2.84
N PRO A 304 -20.05 -2.37 3.28
CA PRO A 304 -20.07 -2.71 4.70
C PRO A 304 -18.69 -3.16 5.18
N HIS A 305 -17.72 -3.42 4.30
CA HIS A 305 -16.49 -4.15 4.64
C HIS A 305 -15.38 -3.30 5.27
N GLY A 306 -15.65 -2.04 5.61
CA GLY A 306 -14.65 -1.14 6.17
C GLY A 306 -13.54 -0.83 5.17
N HIS A 307 -12.34 -0.61 5.69
CA HIS A 307 -11.15 -0.37 4.87
C HIS A 307 -10.93 -1.42 3.78
N ASP A 308 -11.21 -2.71 4.05
CA ASP A 308 -11.09 -3.79 3.04
C ASP A 308 -12.02 -3.60 1.82
N GLY A 309 -12.95 -2.63 1.84
CA GLY A 309 -13.81 -2.29 0.71
C GLY A 309 -13.04 -2.03 -0.59
N PHE A 310 -11.83 -1.46 -0.54
CA PHE A 310 -11.03 -1.25 -1.77
C PHE A 310 -10.52 -2.54 -2.42
N LEU A 311 -10.49 -3.65 -1.67
CA LEU A 311 -10.12 -4.99 -2.16
C LEU A 311 -11.36 -5.82 -2.53
N ILE A 312 -12.53 -5.50 -2.00
CA ILE A 312 -13.74 -6.33 -2.11
C ILE A 312 -14.73 -5.77 -3.12
N GLU A 313 -14.91 -4.45 -3.18
CA GLU A 313 -15.89 -3.80 -4.07
C GLU A 313 -15.34 -3.63 -5.49
N HIS A 314 -14.92 -4.74 -6.10
CA HIS A 314 -14.22 -4.77 -7.39
C HIS A 314 -14.96 -4.05 -8.52
N ASP A 315 -16.29 -4.10 -8.55
CA ASP A 315 -17.09 -3.45 -9.60
C ASP A 315 -17.01 -1.92 -9.49
N GLN A 316 -17.15 -1.37 -8.28
CA GLN A 316 -17.07 0.08 -8.05
C GLN A 316 -15.64 0.58 -8.28
N VAL A 317 -14.66 -0.14 -7.73
CA VAL A 317 -13.23 0.21 -7.85
C VAL A 317 -12.75 0.09 -9.29
N GLY A 318 -13.11 -0.99 -9.99
CA GLY A 318 -12.76 -1.22 -11.39
C GLY A 318 -13.41 -0.21 -12.34
N ALA A 319 -14.64 0.22 -12.08
CA ALA A 319 -15.29 1.27 -12.85
C ALA A 319 -14.57 2.62 -12.72
N LEU A 320 -14.17 3.00 -11.50
CA LEU A 320 -13.38 4.22 -11.26
C LEU A 320 -11.99 4.14 -11.92
N ALA A 321 -11.31 2.99 -11.81
CA ALA A 321 -10.03 2.78 -12.48
C ALA A 321 -10.16 2.91 -14.01
N ARG A 322 -11.18 2.30 -14.60
CA ARG A 322 -11.43 2.36 -16.04
C ARG A 322 -11.69 3.78 -16.52
N ASP A 323 -12.58 4.51 -15.85
CA ASP A 323 -12.89 5.90 -16.20
C ASP A 323 -11.64 6.79 -16.13
N LEU A 324 -10.82 6.61 -15.09
CA LEU A 324 -9.55 7.33 -14.99
C LEU A 324 -8.61 7.00 -16.15
N LEU A 325 -8.45 5.72 -16.47
CA LEU A 325 -7.48 5.24 -17.45
C LEU A 325 -7.86 5.52 -18.91
N GLU A 326 -9.16 5.62 -19.22
CA GLU A 326 -9.67 5.83 -20.58
C GLU A 326 -9.90 7.30 -20.96
N HIS A 327 -10.01 8.19 -19.97
CA HIS A 327 -10.37 9.59 -20.15
C HIS A 327 -9.35 10.55 -19.54
#